data_AF-A0A8H7PXJ2-F1
#
_entry.id   AF-A0A8H7PXJ2-F1
#
_cell.length_a   1.000
_cell.length_b   1.000
_cell.length_c   1.000
_cell.angle_alpha   90.00
_cell.angle_beta   90.00
_cell.angle_gamma   90.00
#
_symmetry.space_group_name_H-M   'P 1'
#
loop_
_entity.id
_entity.type
_entity.pdbx_description
1 polymer ?
#
loop_
_entity_poly.entity_id
_entity_poly.type
_entity_poly.pdbx_seq_one_letter_code
_entity_poly.pdbx_strand_id
1 'polypeptide(L)'
;MHRFKAQGMSTRLFKRAPWVAPKDRVETWNVVTGDKVAIIAGKDKDTIGEIKSVDKKRNLVYVDGKKLAKKHVPKQPSAPDGIMRQEQAIHLSNIMLLDPETQRRVEKETKDGRKVMKWTRFVHGTEIEIPKPGKRYDDVRSDEFKSTAPNETLKVTYEPSITSEPMPSEILKELRNPYRSSV
;
A
#
# COMPACT_ATOMS: atom_id res chain seq x y z
N MET A 1 15.61 -22.36 -21.35
CA MET A 1 15.38 -22.36 -19.87
C MET A 1 13.98 -22.87 -19.57
N HIS A 2 13.85 -24.13 -19.15
CA HIS A 2 12.57 -24.69 -18.73
C HIS A 2 12.15 -24.08 -17.39
N ARG A 3 11.11 -23.24 -17.39
CA ARG A 3 10.51 -22.75 -16.14
C ARG A 3 9.87 -23.93 -15.44
N PHE A 4 10.37 -24.28 -14.26
CA PHE A 4 9.68 -25.14 -13.31
C PHE A 4 8.26 -24.58 -13.10
N LYS A 5 7.27 -25.15 -13.79
CA LYS A 5 5.86 -24.94 -13.47
C LYS A 5 5.68 -25.67 -12.15
N ALA A 6 5.35 -24.94 -11.09
CA ALA A 6 4.92 -25.54 -9.82
C ALA A 6 3.89 -26.64 -10.13
N GLN A 7 4.28 -27.89 -9.90
CA GLN A 7 3.38 -29.02 -10.14
C GLN A 7 2.27 -28.95 -9.09
N GLY A 8 1.02 -28.92 -9.55
CA GLY A 8 -0.15 -29.14 -8.67
C GLY A 8 -1.24 -28.07 -8.69
N MET A 9 -1.02 -26.86 -9.21
CA MET A 9 -2.08 -25.85 -9.30
C MET A 9 -2.36 -25.46 -10.76
N SER A 10 -3.58 -25.73 -11.21
CA SER A 10 -4.04 -25.36 -12.55
C SER A 10 -3.92 -23.85 -12.78
N THR A 11 -3.37 -23.45 -13.92
CA THR A 11 -3.35 -22.05 -14.39
C THR A 11 -4.76 -21.47 -14.57
N ARG A 12 -5.81 -22.31 -14.53
CA ARG A 12 -7.21 -21.87 -14.53
C ARG A 12 -7.68 -21.36 -13.17
N LEU A 13 -7.06 -21.81 -12.07
CA LEU A 13 -7.40 -21.38 -10.71
C LEU A 13 -6.85 -19.98 -10.40
N PHE A 14 -5.66 -19.66 -10.94
CA PHE A 14 -5.08 -18.33 -10.84
C PHE A 14 -4.77 -17.78 -12.23
N LYS A 15 -5.64 -16.87 -12.72
CA LYS A 15 -5.30 -16.06 -13.89
C LYS A 15 -4.01 -15.29 -13.58
N ARG A 16 -3.02 -15.39 -14.46
CA ARG A 16 -1.85 -14.50 -14.39
C ARG A 16 -2.38 -13.09 -14.62
N ALA A 17 -2.35 -12.29 -13.57
CA ALA A 17 -2.75 -10.90 -13.71
C ALA A 17 -1.81 -10.20 -14.72
N PRO A 18 -2.33 -9.24 -15.49
CA PRO A 18 -1.52 -8.50 -16.45
C PRO A 18 -0.35 -7.82 -15.73
N TRP A 19 0.84 -7.95 -16.32
CA TRP A 19 2.02 -7.25 -15.84
C TRP A 19 1.91 -5.78 -16.29
N VAL A 20 2.19 -4.86 -15.36
CA VAL A 20 2.27 -3.42 -15.65
C VAL A 20 3.74 -3.03 -15.52
N ALA A 21 4.27 -2.41 -16.59
CA ALA A 21 5.66 -1.99 -16.61
C ALA A 21 5.93 -0.95 -15.50
N PRO A 22 7.12 -0.93 -14.89
CA PRO A 22 7.44 0.02 -13.84
C PRO A 22 7.15 1.48 -14.16
N LYS A 23 7.37 1.89 -15.42
CA LYS A 23 7.12 3.24 -15.91
C LYS A 23 5.63 3.61 -15.94
N ASP A 24 4.75 2.63 -16.10
CA ASP A 24 3.30 2.84 -16.20
C ASP A 24 2.60 2.74 -14.84
N ARG A 25 3.35 2.41 -13.78
CA ARG A 25 2.80 2.37 -12.42
C ARG A 25 2.64 3.78 -11.91
N VAL A 26 1.48 4.05 -11.29
CA VAL A 26 1.25 5.31 -10.61
C VAL A 26 2.18 5.38 -9.39
N GLU A 27 3.11 6.33 -9.41
CA GLU A 27 4.07 6.53 -8.32
C GLU A 27 3.38 7.08 -7.07
N THR A 28 2.54 8.10 -7.25
CA THR A 28 1.87 8.80 -6.15
C THR A 28 0.39 8.45 -6.09
N TRP A 29 -0.01 7.78 -5.00
CA TRP A 29 -1.39 7.36 -4.75
C TRP A 29 -2.07 8.33 -3.80
N ASN A 30 -3.23 8.85 -4.20
CA ASN A 30 -4.05 9.75 -3.38
C ASN A 30 -5.11 9.01 -2.57
N VAL A 31 -5.35 7.74 -2.89
CA VAL A 31 -6.33 6.87 -2.25
C VAL A 31 -5.62 5.76 -1.47
N VAL A 32 -6.20 5.38 -0.34
CA VAL A 32 -5.70 4.41 0.63
C VAL A 32 -6.87 3.51 1.03
N THR A 33 -6.55 2.32 1.56
CA THR A 33 -7.55 1.45 2.19
C THR A 33 -8.30 2.18 3.29
N GLY A 34 -9.63 2.06 3.30
CA GLY A 34 -10.54 2.76 4.22
C GLY A 34 -11.07 4.10 3.71
N ASP A 35 -10.63 4.59 2.54
CA ASP A 35 -11.21 5.81 1.97
C ASP A 35 -12.59 5.55 1.36
N LYS A 36 -13.49 6.53 1.49
CA LYS A 36 -14.74 6.59 0.73
C LYS A 36 -14.49 7.19 -0.64
N VAL A 37 -15.02 6.54 -1.67
CA VAL A 37 -14.80 6.92 -3.05
C VAL A 37 -16.06 6.78 -3.89
N ALA A 38 -16.18 7.65 -4.90
CA ALA A 38 -17.22 7.56 -5.92
C ALA A 38 -16.65 6.91 -7.18
N ILE A 39 -17.42 6.01 -7.79
CA ILE A 39 -17.08 5.38 -9.07
C ILE A 39 -17.57 6.28 -10.20
N ILE A 40 -16.67 6.73 -11.07
CA ILE A 40 -17.00 7.67 -12.15
C ILE A 40 -17.25 7.00 -13.50
N ALA A 41 -16.80 5.76 -13.66
CA ALA A 41 -16.95 5.00 -14.91
C ALA A 41 -17.07 3.50 -14.67
N GLY A 42 -17.82 2.83 -15.56
CA GLY A 42 -18.04 1.39 -15.54
C GLY A 42 -19.43 0.99 -15.06
N LYS A 43 -19.58 -0.28 -14.65
CA LYS A 43 -20.89 -0.88 -14.30
C LYS A 43 -21.57 -0.19 -13.11
N ASP A 44 -20.80 0.17 -12.10
CA ASP A 44 -21.32 0.74 -10.84
C ASP A 44 -21.10 2.27 -10.78
N LYS A 45 -21.20 2.94 -11.95
CA LYS A 45 -21.03 4.39 -12.08
C LYS A 45 -21.99 5.16 -11.16
N ASP A 46 -21.51 6.28 -10.63
CA ASP A 46 -22.21 7.20 -9.73
C ASP A 46 -22.64 6.57 -8.40
N THR A 47 -22.06 5.42 -8.06
CA THR A 47 -22.19 4.81 -6.73
C THR A 47 -20.99 5.11 -5.85
N ILE A 48 -21.24 5.19 -4.55
CA ILE A 48 -20.22 5.39 -3.51
C ILE A 48 -19.89 4.05 -2.87
N GLY A 49 -18.62 3.84 -2.51
CA GLY A 49 -18.17 2.70 -1.73
C GLY A 49 -16.86 2.98 -0.98
N GLU A 50 -16.49 2.08 -0.08
CA GLU A 50 -15.25 2.16 0.69
C GLU A 50 -14.17 1.27 0.07
N ILE A 51 -12.91 1.72 0.07
CA ILE A 51 -11.78 0.94 -0.44
C ILE A 51 -11.42 -0.18 0.54
N LYS A 52 -11.64 -1.43 0.11
CA LYS A 52 -11.25 -2.64 0.84
C LYS A 52 -9.76 -2.94 0.71
N SER A 53 -9.20 -2.81 -0.49
CA SER A 53 -7.75 -3.00 -0.72
C SER A 53 -7.26 -2.30 -1.98
N VAL A 54 -5.95 -2.05 -2.04
CA VAL A 54 -5.29 -1.36 -3.15
C VAL A 54 -4.15 -2.21 -3.70
N ASP A 55 -4.17 -2.52 -5.00
CA ASP A 55 -3.08 -3.17 -5.72
C ASP A 55 -2.28 -2.13 -6.51
N LYS A 56 -1.29 -1.56 -5.82
CA LYS A 56 -0.41 -0.52 -6.39
C LYS A 56 0.43 -0.99 -7.57
N LYS A 57 0.72 -2.29 -7.64
CA LYS A 57 1.54 -2.85 -8.73
C LYS A 57 0.80 -2.85 -10.05
N ARG A 58 -0.53 -2.79 -10.02
CA ARG A 58 -1.39 -2.90 -11.20
C ARG A 58 -2.30 -1.71 -11.42
N ASN A 59 -2.20 -0.65 -10.60
CA ASN A 59 -3.10 0.50 -10.64
C ASN A 59 -4.58 0.12 -10.41
N LEU A 60 -4.82 -0.89 -9.57
CA LEU A 60 -6.16 -1.43 -9.30
C LEU A 60 -6.58 -1.23 -7.84
N VAL A 61 -7.88 -1.11 -7.62
CA VAL A 61 -8.54 -0.89 -6.33
C VAL A 61 -9.72 -1.84 -6.19
N TYR A 62 -9.93 -2.40 -5.01
CA TYR A 62 -11.12 -3.18 -4.66
C TYR A 62 -12.01 -2.35 -3.76
N VAL A 63 -13.24 -2.12 -4.19
CA VAL A 63 -14.23 -1.33 -3.47
C VAL A 63 -15.29 -2.26 -2.92
N ASP A 64 -15.66 -2.08 -1.66
CA ASP A 64 -16.56 -2.97 -0.94
C ASP A 64 -17.95 -3.04 -1.57
N GLY A 65 -18.43 -4.26 -1.83
CA GLY A 65 -19.72 -4.51 -2.48
C GLY A 65 -19.87 -4.02 -3.93
N LYS A 66 -18.81 -3.48 -4.56
CA LYS A 66 -18.84 -2.97 -5.95
C LYS A 66 -18.15 -3.91 -6.92
N LYS A 67 -18.47 -3.77 -8.20
CA LYS A 67 -17.97 -4.56 -9.32
C LYS A 67 -18.02 -6.06 -9.04
N LEU A 68 -19.17 -6.54 -8.57
CA LEU A 68 -19.38 -7.95 -8.22
C LEU A 68 -19.40 -8.82 -9.47
N ALA A 69 -18.60 -9.89 -9.44
CA ALA A 69 -18.63 -10.97 -10.42
C ALA A 69 -19.01 -12.29 -9.74
N LYS A 70 -19.76 -13.14 -10.47
CA LYS A 70 -20.05 -14.51 -10.05
C LYS A 70 -18.78 -15.34 -10.22
N LYS A 71 -18.35 -16.01 -9.16
CA LYS A 71 -17.22 -16.94 -9.16
C LYS A 71 -17.74 -18.32 -8.74
N HIS A 72 -17.53 -19.29 -9.61
CA HIS A 72 -17.77 -20.69 -9.28
C HIS A 72 -16.60 -21.19 -8.43
N VAL A 73 -16.90 -21.58 -7.20
CA VAL A 73 -15.91 -22.12 -6.27
C VAL A 73 -16.08 -23.64 -6.23
N PRO A 74 -15.03 -24.42 -6.57
CA PRO A 74 -15.10 -25.87 -6.47
C PRO A 74 -15.25 -26.29 -5.00
N LYS A 75 -15.88 -27.45 -4.77
CA LYS A 75 -16.09 -27.99 -3.43
C LYS A 75 -14.75 -28.15 -2.70
N GLN A 76 -14.60 -27.51 -1.55
CA GLN A 76 -13.46 -27.73 -0.64
C GLN A 76 -13.98 -28.19 0.73
N PRO A 77 -13.24 -29.02 1.48
CA PRO A 77 -13.72 -29.58 2.74
C PRO A 77 -14.12 -28.56 3.80
N SER A 78 -13.51 -27.36 3.75
CA SER A 78 -13.65 -26.31 4.77
C SER A 78 -14.26 -25.01 4.23
N ALA A 79 -14.66 -24.96 2.95
CA ALA A 79 -15.18 -23.74 2.34
C ALA A 79 -16.54 -23.99 1.68
N PRO A 80 -17.46 -23.00 1.71
CA PRO A 80 -18.76 -23.12 1.06
C PRO A 80 -18.60 -23.35 -0.45
N ASP A 81 -19.37 -24.31 -0.98
CA ASP A 81 -19.40 -24.66 -2.39
C ASP A 81 -20.46 -23.86 -3.16
N GLY A 82 -20.26 -23.69 -4.47
CA GLY A 82 -21.25 -23.07 -5.35
C GLY A 82 -20.83 -21.72 -5.96
N ILE A 83 -21.83 -20.87 -6.21
CA ILE A 83 -21.66 -19.58 -6.91
C ILE A 83 -21.56 -18.45 -5.88
N MET A 84 -20.35 -17.96 -5.65
CA MET A 84 -20.11 -16.82 -4.77
C MET A 84 -20.01 -15.52 -5.57
N ARG A 85 -20.45 -14.39 -4.99
CA ARG A 85 -20.20 -13.07 -5.54
C ARG A 85 -18.89 -12.54 -4.93
N GLN A 86 -17.93 -12.20 -5.78
CA GLN A 86 -16.65 -11.64 -5.35
C GLN A 86 -16.45 -10.27 -5.99
N GLU A 87 -15.99 -9.30 -5.22
CA GLU A 87 -15.62 -7.96 -5.70
C GLU A 87 -14.46 -8.09 -6.69
N GLN A 88 -14.56 -7.40 -7.82
CA GLN A 88 -13.49 -7.35 -8.81
C GLN A 88 -12.78 -6.01 -8.79
N ALA A 89 -11.55 -6.03 -9.27
CA ALA A 89 -10.70 -4.86 -9.27
C ALA A 89 -11.22 -3.78 -10.23
N ILE A 90 -11.25 -2.53 -9.78
CA ILE A 90 -11.56 -1.32 -10.55
C ILE A 90 -10.24 -0.57 -10.78
N HIS A 91 -10.05 -0.01 -11.98
CA HIS A 91 -8.85 0.78 -12.25
C HIS A 91 -8.88 2.12 -11.51
N LEU A 92 -7.74 2.60 -11.03
CA LEU A 92 -7.63 3.83 -10.26
C LEU A 92 -8.27 5.04 -10.97
N SER A 93 -8.14 5.13 -12.29
CA SER A 93 -8.72 6.21 -13.10
C SER A 93 -10.26 6.27 -13.07
N ASN A 94 -10.94 5.20 -12.64
CA ASN A 94 -12.40 5.12 -12.67
C ASN A 94 -13.02 5.43 -11.30
N ILE A 95 -12.21 5.95 -10.38
CA ILE A 95 -12.60 6.23 -9.01
C ILE A 95 -12.13 7.64 -8.64
N MET A 96 -12.93 8.35 -7.85
CA MET A 96 -12.56 9.63 -7.25
C MET A 96 -12.76 9.59 -5.74
N LEU A 97 -11.84 10.25 -5.03
CA LEU A 97 -11.95 10.44 -3.58
C LEU A 97 -13.19 11.30 -3.28
N LEU A 98 -13.94 10.89 -2.27
CA LEU A 98 -15.09 11.62 -1.78
C LEU A 98 -14.71 12.38 -0.51
N ASP A 99 -15.20 13.60 -0.38
CA ASP A 99 -15.12 14.34 0.88
C ASP A 99 -15.98 13.65 1.97
N PRO A 100 -15.44 13.37 3.18
CA PRO A 100 -16.24 12.90 4.31
C PRO A 100 -17.38 13.85 4.71
N GLU A 101 -17.24 15.17 4.54
CA GLU A 101 -18.25 16.14 4.96
C GLU A 101 -19.27 16.45 3.86
N THR A 102 -18.81 16.82 2.65
CA THR A 102 -19.71 17.36 1.60
C THR A 102 -20.08 16.37 0.49
N GLN A 103 -19.53 15.15 0.47
CA GLN A 103 -19.75 14.15 -0.58
C GLN A 103 -19.50 14.65 -2.02
N ARG A 104 -18.59 15.61 -2.21
CA ARG A 104 -18.21 16.15 -3.53
C ARG A 104 -16.91 15.56 -4.06
N ARG A 105 -16.70 15.69 -5.38
CA ARG A 105 -15.49 15.24 -6.11
C ARG A 105 -14.31 16.19 -5.87
N VAL A 106 -13.08 15.65 -5.95
CA VAL A 106 -11.84 16.30 -5.52
C VAL A 106 -10.80 16.43 -6.66
N GLU A 107 -10.16 17.60 -6.80
CA GLU A 107 -9.03 17.92 -7.71
C GLU A 107 -7.93 18.72 -6.95
N LYS A 108 -6.66 18.70 -7.42
CA LYS A 108 -5.47 19.16 -6.66
C LYS A 108 -4.94 20.54 -7.08
N GLU A 109 -4.64 21.43 -6.11
CA GLU A 109 -3.65 22.51 -6.22
C GLU A 109 -3.04 22.82 -4.82
N THR A 110 -1.90 23.51 -4.75
CA THR A 110 -1.16 23.80 -3.50
C THR A 110 -0.82 25.28 -3.38
N LYS A 111 -1.04 25.86 -2.20
CA LYS A 111 -0.54 27.18 -1.75
C LYS A 111 -0.16 27.05 -0.27
N ASP A 112 1.01 27.56 0.12
CA ASP A 112 1.25 28.25 1.42
C ASP A 112 2.74 28.26 1.85
N GLY A 113 3.21 29.46 2.19
CA GLY A 113 4.62 29.85 2.29
C GLY A 113 5.42 29.40 3.51
N ARG A 114 5.20 28.19 4.05
CA ARG A 114 6.16 27.50 4.95
C ARG A 114 6.49 26.12 4.37
N LYS A 115 7.77 25.87 4.05
CA LYS A 115 8.22 24.64 3.38
C LYS A 115 8.22 23.43 4.34
N VAL A 116 7.07 22.83 4.54
CA VAL A 116 6.97 21.40 4.89
C VAL A 116 6.33 20.70 3.71
N MET A 117 7.07 19.85 3.01
CA MET A 117 6.56 19.11 1.85
C MET A 117 5.63 17.98 2.32
N LYS A 118 4.38 18.31 2.65
CA LYS A 118 3.35 17.32 3.00
C LYS A 118 2.34 17.20 1.87
N TRP A 119 2.26 16.02 1.25
CA TRP A 119 1.22 15.69 0.27
C TRP A 119 -0.11 15.44 1.00
N THR A 120 -0.89 16.50 1.23
CA THR A 120 -2.24 16.44 1.81
C THR A 120 -3.30 16.38 0.70
N ARG A 121 -4.50 15.88 1.02
CA ARG A 121 -5.63 15.75 0.10
C ARG A 121 -6.60 16.88 0.42
N PHE A 122 -6.94 17.72 -0.54
CA PHE A 122 -7.86 18.86 -0.36
C PHE A 122 -9.07 18.71 -1.26
N VAL A 123 -10.22 19.21 -0.83
CA VAL A 123 -11.39 19.36 -1.72
C VAL A 123 -11.19 20.58 -2.61
N HIS A 124 -11.36 20.42 -3.92
CA HIS A 124 -11.13 21.49 -4.88
C HIS A 124 -12.00 22.73 -4.59
N GLY A 125 -11.40 23.92 -4.69
CA GLY A 125 -12.09 25.19 -4.43
C GLY A 125 -12.44 25.44 -2.97
N THR A 126 -11.96 24.59 -2.05
CA THR A 126 -12.15 24.75 -0.60
C THR A 126 -10.83 24.49 0.12
N GLU A 127 -10.74 24.92 1.38
CA GLU A 127 -9.57 24.68 2.24
C GLU A 127 -9.75 23.42 3.12
N ILE A 128 -10.71 22.55 2.79
CA ILE A 128 -11.05 21.37 3.59
C ILE A 128 -10.05 20.24 3.30
N GLU A 129 -9.32 19.83 4.33
CA GLU A 129 -8.40 18.69 4.29
C GLU A 129 -9.14 17.34 4.46
N ILE A 130 -8.83 16.36 3.61
CA ILE A 130 -9.33 14.99 3.75
C ILE A 130 -8.26 14.14 4.46
N PRO A 131 -8.44 13.84 5.77
CA PRO A 131 -7.45 13.09 6.54
C PRO A 131 -7.30 11.67 6.00
N LYS A 132 -6.08 11.13 6.00
CA LYS A 132 -5.86 9.72 5.65
C LYS A 132 -6.47 8.82 6.73
N PRO A 133 -7.22 7.77 6.34
CA PRO A 133 -7.71 6.80 7.31
C PRO A 133 -6.52 6.18 8.05
N GLY A 134 -6.68 5.99 9.36
CA GLY A 134 -5.68 5.30 10.17
C GLY A 134 -5.45 3.90 9.61
N LYS A 135 -4.19 3.48 9.52
CA LYS A 135 -3.89 2.08 9.18
C LYS A 135 -4.40 1.20 10.33
N ARG A 136 -5.25 0.24 10.01
CA ARG A 136 -5.53 -0.87 10.93
C ARG A 136 -4.32 -1.79 10.89
N TYR A 137 -3.56 -1.85 11.97
CA TYR A 137 -2.54 -2.87 12.15
C TYR A 137 -3.24 -4.13 12.66
N ASP A 138 -2.91 -5.28 12.09
CA ASP A 138 -3.28 -6.56 12.68
C ASP A 138 -2.31 -6.78 13.83
N ASP A 139 -2.77 -6.54 15.07
CA ASP A 139 -1.93 -6.64 16.29
C ASP A 139 -1.52 -8.09 16.64
N VAL A 140 -1.87 -9.06 15.78
CA VAL A 140 -1.51 -10.47 15.93
C VAL A 140 -0.03 -10.65 15.58
N ARG A 141 0.82 -10.44 16.58
CA ARG A 141 2.27 -10.60 16.48
C ARG A 141 2.64 -12.09 16.56
N SER A 142 2.84 -12.75 15.42
CA SER A 142 3.26 -14.16 15.38
C SER A 142 4.72 -14.40 15.76
N ASP A 143 5.53 -13.34 15.77
CA ASP A 143 7.00 -13.42 15.74
C ASP A 143 7.67 -12.96 17.04
N GLU A 144 7.06 -13.26 18.19
CA GLU A 144 7.65 -12.96 19.50
C GLU A 144 9.04 -13.60 19.67
N PHE A 145 9.29 -14.76 19.04
CA PHE A 145 10.57 -15.48 19.10
C PHE A 145 11.72 -14.87 18.27
N LYS A 146 11.45 -13.94 17.35
CA LYS A 146 12.46 -13.33 16.45
C LYS A 146 12.70 -11.85 16.70
N SER A 147 12.04 -11.28 17.71
CA SER A 147 12.16 -9.86 18.05
C SER A 147 12.89 -9.69 19.38
N THR A 148 13.86 -8.78 19.42
CA THR A 148 14.45 -8.31 20.68
C THR A 148 13.38 -7.60 21.52
N ALA A 149 13.43 -7.79 22.83
CA ALA A 149 12.47 -7.16 23.73
C ALA A 149 12.67 -5.63 23.78
N PRO A 150 11.61 -4.82 24.01
CA PRO A 150 11.72 -3.36 23.99
C PRO A 150 12.71 -2.81 25.04
N ASN A 151 12.76 -3.42 26.21
CA ASN A 151 13.71 -3.09 27.28
C ASN A 151 15.17 -3.26 26.84
N GLU A 152 15.48 -4.35 26.12
CA GLU A 152 16.81 -4.61 25.57
C GLU A 152 17.15 -3.64 24.43
N THR A 153 16.18 -3.32 23.58
CA THR A 153 16.37 -2.41 22.44
C THR A 153 16.55 -0.95 22.88
N LEU A 154 15.84 -0.52 23.92
CA LEU A 154 15.90 0.85 24.46
C LEU A 154 17.10 1.07 25.40
N LYS A 155 17.82 0.00 25.76
CA LYS A 155 19.02 0.11 26.59
C LYS A 155 20.07 0.90 25.81
N VAL A 156 20.45 2.06 26.35
CA VAL A 156 21.54 2.88 25.80
C VAL A 156 22.85 2.09 25.98
N THR A 157 23.45 1.65 24.87
CA THR A 157 24.69 0.87 24.87
C THR A 157 25.94 1.71 24.64
N TYR A 158 25.80 2.98 24.25
CA TYR A 158 26.91 3.85 23.91
C TYR A 158 26.60 5.31 24.25
N GLU A 159 27.54 5.95 24.94
CA GLU A 159 27.52 7.39 25.21
C GLU A 159 28.61 8.07 24.38
N PRO A 160 28.26 8.99 23.48
CA PRO A 160 29.24 9.65 22.62
C PRO A 160 30.14 10.55 23.46
N SER A 161 31.45 10.34 23.34
CA SER A 161 32.45 11.25 23.90
C SER A 161 33.19 11.98 22.77
N ILE A 162 33.67 13.19 23.04
CA ILE A 162 34.46 13.98 22.08
C ILE A 162 35.89 13.43 21.98
N THR A 163 36.36 12.78 23.04
CA THR A 163 37.75 12.30 23.18
C THR A 163 37.94 10.91 22.57
N SER A 164 36.92 10.06 22.61
CA SER A 164 36.98 8.69 22.11
C SER A 164 36.16 8.54 20.84
N GLU A 165 36.76 7.92 19.81
CA GLU A 165 36.04 7.53 18.62
C GLU A 165 34.93 6.51 18.98
N PRO A 166 33.76 6.57 18.33
CA PRO A 166 32.62 5.71 18.63
C PRO A 166 32.80 4.24 18.24
N MET A 167 33.80 3.95 17.41
CA MET A 167 34.15 2.61 16.96
C MET A 167 35.67 2.49 16.98
N PRO A 168 36.25 1.31 17.28
CA PRO A 168 37.68 1.12 17.18
C PRO A 168 38.15 1.25 15.72
N SER A 169 39.36 1.77 15.54
CA SER A 169 39.93 2.09 14.23
C SER A 169 40.13 0.88 13.31
N GLU A 170 40.23 -0.33 13.87
CA GLU A 170 40.30 -1.59 13.11
C GLU A 170 39.02 -1.86 12.32
N ILE A 171 37.86 -1.73 12.98
CA ILE A 171 36.55 -1.91 12.36
C ILE A 171 36.30 -0.83 11.30
N LEU A 172 36.76 0.41 11.54
CA LEU A 172 36.62 1.50 10.57
C LEU A 172 37.38 1.23 9.25
N LYS A 173 38.52 0.54 9.31
CA LYS A 173 39.29 0.15 8.11
C LYS A 173 38.62 -0.96 7.31
N GLU A 174 37.81 -1.79 7.94
CA GLU A 174 37.01 -2.83 7.26
C GLU A 174 35.73 -2.27 6.64
N LEU A 175 35.04 -1.39 7.38
CA LEU A 175 33.77 -0.79 6.92
C LEU A 175 33.96 0.20 5.77
N ARG A 176 35.11 0.88 5.75
CA ARG A 176 35.46 1.82 4.68
C ARG A 176 36.32 1.12 3.65
N ASN A 177 35.97 1.20 2.37
CA ASN A 177 36.90 0.82 1.31
C ASN A 177 38.13 1.75 1.38
N PRO A 178 39.32 1.24 1.79
CA PRO A 178 40.49 2.08 2.02
C PRO A 178 41.10 2.61 0.71
N TYR A 179 40.77 1.98 -0.42
CA TYR A 179 41.28 2.34 -1.75
C TYR A 179 40.31 3.20 -2.56
N ARG A 180 39.17 3.60 -1.99
CA ARG A 180 38.25 4.52 -2.67
C ARG A 180 38.87 5.91 -2.65
N SER A 181 39.31 6.39 -3.81
CA SER A 181 39.78 7.77 -3.98
C SER A 181 38.71 8.74 -3.51
N SER A 182 39.09 9.70 -2.66
CA SER A 182 38.24 10.83 -2.32
C SER A 182 37.93 11.61 -3.59
N VAL A 183 36.66 11.56 -4.02
CA VAL A 183 36.11 12.48 -5.03
C VAL A 183 35.85 13.81 -4.35
#